data_AF-A0AAV0FLF9-F1
#
_entry.id   AF-A0AAV0FLF9-F1
#
_cell.length_a   1.000
_cell.length_b   1.000
_cell.length_c   1.000
_cell.angle_alpha   90.00
_cell.angle_beta   90.00
_cell.angle_gamma   90.00
#
_symmetry.space_group_name_H-M   'P 1'
#
loop_
_entity.id
_entity.type
_entity.pdbx_description
1 polymer ?
#
loop_
_entity_poly.entity_id
_entity_poly.type
_entity_poly.pdbx_seq_one_letter_code
_entity_poly.pdbx_strand_id
1 'polypeptide(L)'
;MDYHQVYALMGEEPMGERFLEVEPVEECPQQDDGGNCGMYMLKIAEFLMIGMDMDAIYPEAIPFFRQKMATELILYSERRQCQKE
;
A
#
# COMPACT_ATOMS: atom_id res chain seq x y z
N MET A 1 19.04 0.57 -2.69
CA MET A 1 19.57 1.93 -2.38
C MET A 1 18.51 2.64 -1.55
N ASP A 2 18.78 2.84 -0.26
CA ASP A 2 17.95 3.67 0.62
C ASP A 2 18.27 5.14 0.35
N TYR A 3 17.49 5.78 -0.51
CA TYR A 3 17.71 7.16 -0.93
C TYR A 3 17.47 8.19 0.18
N HIS A 4 16.85 7.80 1.30
CA HIS A 4 16.45 8.72 2.36
C HIS A 4 17.13 8.43 3.70
N GLN A 5 18.12 7.52 3.75
CA GLN A 5 18.84 7.15 4.98
C GLN A 5 17.89 6.76 6.13
N VAL A 6 16.69 6.28 5.81
CA VAL A 6 15.67 5.88 6.79
C VAL A 6 16.22 4.75 7.67
N TYR A 7 16.96 3.83 7.06
CA TYR A 7 17.62 2.74 7.76
C TYR A 7 18.93 3.17 8.44
N ALA A 8 19.51 4.33 8.11
CA ALA A 8 20.70 4.85 8.79
C ALA A 8 20.37 5.62 10.08
N LEU A 9 19.14 6.15 10.19
CA LEU A 9 18.63 6.82 11.40
C LEU A 9 18.07 5.86 12.44
N MET A 10 17.65 4.67 12.00
CA MET A 10 17.30 3.59 12.89
C MET A 10 18.59 2.86 13.23
N GLY A 11 19.21 3.20 14.36
CA GLY A 11 20.35 2.43 14.87
C GLY A 11 20.01 0.95 14.78
N GLU A 12 20.92 0.15 14.20
CA GLU A 12 20.78 -1.29 14.08
C GLU A 12 20.85 -1.89 15.49
N GLU A 13 19.77 -1.79 16.25
CA GLU A 13 19.53 -2.69 17.37
C GLU A 13 19.64 -4.10 16.79
N PRO A 14 20.43 -5.01 17.41
CA PRO A 14 20.54 -6.36 16.92
C PRO A 14 19.13 -6.93 16.82
N MET A 15 18.72 -7.25 15.59
CA MET A 15 17.50 -7.99 15.32
C MET A 15 17.59 -9.20 16.25
N GLY A 16 16.83 -9.21 17.35
CA GLY A 16 17.03 -10.17 18.43
C GLY A 16 16.86 -11.61 17.95
N GLU A 17 16.75 -12.59 18.84
CA GLU A 17 16.48 -13.99 18.44
C GLU A 17 15.09 -14.20 17.76
N ARG A 18 14.38 -13.12 17.43
CA ARG A 18 13.10 -13.13 16.71
C ARG A 18 13.36 -13.30 15.22
N PHE A 19 13.07 -14.48 14.72
CA PHE A 19 12.99 -14.73 13.29
C PHE A 19 11.74 -14.07 12.72
N LEU A 20 11.89 -13.38 11.58
CA LEU A 20 10.75 -12.96 10.78
C LEU A 20 10.23 -14.20 10.05
N GLU A 21 9.03 -14.62 10.40
CA GLU A 21 8.32 -15.67 9.67
C GLU A 21 7.92 -15.14 8.30
N VAL A 22 8.24 -15.92 7.26
CA VAL A 22 7.92 -15.59 5.87
C VAL A 22 6.88 -16.60 5.40
N GLU A 23 5.66 -16.13 5.19
CA GLU A 23 4.59 -16.94 4.64
C GLU A 23 4.49 -16.69 3.12
N PRO A 24 4.57 -17.74 2.28
CA PRO A 24 4.28 -17.61 0.87
C PRO A 24 2.79 -17.33 0.67
N VAL A 25 2.47 -16.34 -0.16
CA VAL A 25 1.10 -16.07 -0.58
C VAL A 25 0.84 -16.82 -1.88
N GLU A 26 -0.01 -17.84 -1.83
CA GLU A 26 -0.53 -18.48 -3.04
C GLU A 26 -1.55 -17.56 -3.73
N GLU A 27 -1.65 -17.66 -5.05
CA GLU A 27 -2.63 -16.91 -5.86
C GLU A 27 -2.61 -15.38 -5.67
N CYS A 28 -1.46 -14.83 -5.26
CA CYS A 28 -1.28 -13.39 -5.08
C CYS A 28 -1.72 -12.62 -6.33
N PRO A 29 -2.63 -11.63 -6.22
CA PRO A 29 -3.12 -10.88 -7.37
C PRO A 29 -1.98 -10.29 -8.21
N GLN A 30 -1.88 -10.73 -9.45
CA GLN A 30 -0.88 -10.24 -10.40
C GLN A 30 -1.55 -9.37 -11.45
N GLN A 31 -0.89 -8.26 -11.76
CA GLN A 31 -1.24 -7.47 -12.92
C GLN A 31 -0.87 -8.19 -14.22
N ASP A 32 -1.78 -8.13 -15.19
CA ASP A 32 -1.59 -8.60 -16.57
C ASP A 32 -1.50 -7.46 -17.60
N ASP A 33 -1.76 -6.21 -17.21
CA ASP A 33 -1.61 -5.01 -18.05
C ASP A 33 -0.26 -4.29 -17.89
N GLY A 34 -0.05 -3.19 -18.61
CA GLY A 34 1.21 -2.43 -18.59
C GLY A 34 1.22 -1.17 -17.71
N GLY A 35 0.14 -0.84 -16.99
CA GLY A 35 -0.06 0.52 -16.46
C GLY A 35 -0.58 0.64 -15.03
N ASN A 36 -1.03 -0.44 -14.41
CA ASN A 36 -1.72 -0.38 -13.12
C ASN A 36 -0.87 -0.81 -11.92
N CYS A 37 0.44 -1.01 -12.05
CA CYS A 37 1.21 -1.80 -11.08
C CYS A 37 1.29 -1.11 -9.73
N GLY A 38 1.38 0.22 -9.74
CA GLY A 38 1.28 1.03 -8.53
C GLY A 38 -0.06 0.90 -7.82
N MET A 39 -1.16 0.76 -8.55
CA MET A 39 -2.50 0.55 -7.95
C MET A 39 -2.61 -0.82 -7.30
N TYR A 40 -2.11 -1.87 -7.95
CA TYR A 40 -2.06 -3.22 -7.35
C TYR A 40 -1.29 -3.19 -6.03
N MET A 41 -0.08 -2.62 -6.01
CA MET A 41 0.73 -2.52 -4.80
C MET A 41 0.03 -1.75 -3.67
N LEU A 42 -0.59 -0.61 -3.99
CA LEU A 42 -1.32 0.19 -3.00
C LEU A 42 -2.51 -0.56 -2.41
N LYS A 43 -3.27 -1.28 -3.25
CA LYS A 43 -4.44 -2.03 -2.80
C LYS A 43 -4.05 -3.28 -2.02
N ILE A 44 -2.99 -4.00 -2.40
CA ILE A 44 -2.44 -5.11 -1.62
C ILE A 44 -2.05 -4.63 -0.22
N ALA A 45 -1.30 -3.53 -0.12
CA ALA A 45 -0.91 -2.97 1.18
C ALA A 45 -2.14 -2.54 2.00
N GLU A 46 -3.11 -1.84 1.40
CA GLU A 46 -4.35 -1.43 2.07
C GLU A 46 -5.12 -2.63 2.62
N PHE A 47 -5.31 -3.67 1.81
CA PHE A 47 -6.05 -4.88 2.16
C PHE A 47 -5.39 -5.66 3.29
N LEU A 48 -4.07 -5.85 3.22
CA LEU A 48 -3.30 -6.48 4.29
C LEU A 48 -3.37 -5.68 5.61
N MET A 49 -3.30 -4.35 5.54
CA MET A 49 -3.37 -3.49 6.74
C MET A 49 -4.74 -3.54 7.44
N ILE A 50 -5.83 -3.78 6.72
CA ILE A 50 -7.20 -3.82 7.27
C ILE A 50 -7.76 -5.24 7.42
N GLY A 51 -6.98 -6.28 7.12
CA GLY A 51 -7.40 -7.67 7.20
C GLY A 51 -8.47 -8.06 6.18
N MET A 52 -8.43 -7.46 4.99
CA MET A 52 -9.32 -7.79 3.88
C MET A 52 -8.66 -8.76 2.89
N ASP A 53 -9.49 -9.60 2.28
CA ASP A 53 -9.06 -10.61 1.31
C ASP A 53 -8.62 -9.99 -0.03
N MET A 54 -7.41 -10.36 -0.47
CA MET A 54 -6.77 -9.82 -1.68
C MET A 54 -7.45 -10.29 -2.97
N ASP A 55 -8.30 -11.32 -2.94
CA ASP A 55 -9.04 -11.82 -4.10
C ASP A 55 -9.95 -10.76 -4.76
N ALA A 56 -10.30 -9.70 -4.02
CA ALA A 56 -11.05 -8.57 -4.58
C ALA A 56 -10.19 -7.59 -5.40
N ILE A 57 -8.89 -7.86 -5.57
CA ILE A 57 -7.97 -7.06 -6.38
C ILE A 57 -7.83 -7.71 -7.76
N TYR A 58 -8.72 -7.33 -8.67
CA TYR A 58 -8.73 -7.82 -10.05
C TYR A 58 -8.79 -6.66 -11.05
N PRO A 59 -8.42 -6.86 -12.33
CA PRO A 59 -8.27 -5.79 -13.32
C PRO A 59 -9.50 -4.87 -13.44
N GLU A 60 -10.70 -5.44 -13.39
CA GLU A 60 -11.96 -4.70 -13.51
C GLU A 60 -12.27 -3.81 -12.30
N ALA A 61 -11.67 -4.08 -11.13
CA ALA A 61 -11.81 -3.25 -9.94
C ALA A 61 -10.86 -2.03 -9.94
N ILE A 62 -9.78 -2.06 -10.74
CA ILE A 62 -8.75 -1.00 -10.75
C ILE A 62 -9.31 0.39 -11.07
N PRO A 63 -10.20 0.59 -12.06
CA PRO A 63 -10.79 1.90 -12.34
C PRO A 63 -11.56 2.47 -11.13
N PHE A 64 -12.30 1.61 -10.42
CA PHE A 64 -13.02 2.00 -9.21
C PHE A 64 -12.05 2.40 -8.10
N PHE A 65 -10.99 1.62 -7.86
CA PHE A 65 -9.98 1.95 -6.86
C PHE A 65 -9.28 3.28 -7.14
N ARG A 66 -8.94 3.55 -8.40
CA ARG A 66 -8.34 4.83 -8.81
C ARG A 66 -9.28 6.00 -8.51
N GLN A 67 -10.56 5.86 -8.87
CA GLN A 67 -11.55 6.90 -8.60
C GLN A 67 -11.73 7.14 -7.10
N LYS A 68 -11.91 6.08 -6.31
CA LYS A 68 -12.06 6.16 -4.86
C LYS A 68 -10.87 6.89 -4.23
N MET A 69 -9.64 6.48 -4.56
CA MET A 69 -8.43 7.08 -4.03
C MET A 69 -8.30 8.57 -4.37
N ALA A 70 -8.58 8.94 -5.63
CA ALA A 70 -8.57 10.34 -6.04
C ALA A 70 -9.60 11.17 -5.25
N THR A 71 -10.82 10.66 -5.09
CA THR A 71 -11.86 11.32 -4.30
C THR A 71 -11.46 11.48 -2.84
N GLU A 72 -10.90 10.44 -2.21
CA GLU A 72 -10.44 10.50 -0.82
C GLU A 72 -9.32 11.51 -0.61
N LEU A 73 -8.37 11.60 -1.55
CA LEU A 73 -7.28 12.58 -1.52
C LEU A 73 -7.78 14.01 -1.67
N ILE A 74 -8.73 14.25 -2.57
CA ILE A 74 -9.37 15.57 -2.73
C ILE A 74 -10.06 15.98 -1.43
N LEU A 75 -10.95 15.12 -0.90
CA LEU A 75 -11.68 15.38 0.35
C LEU A 75 -10.74 15.58 1.55
N TYR A 76 -9.63 14.86 1.58
CA TYR A 76 -8.60 15.04 2.60
C TYR A 76 -7.92 16.42 2.47
N SER A 77 -7.58 16.83 1.24
CA SER A 77 -6.96 18.13 0.99
C SER A 77 -7.88 19.29 1.40
N GLU A 78 -9.17 19.21 1.09
CA GLU A 78 -10.18 20.22 1.44
C GLU A 78 -10.33 20.35 2.96
N ARG A 79 -10.47 19.22 3.67
CA ARG A 79 -10.54 19.21 5.14
C ARG A 79 -9.30 19.84 5.79
N ARG A 80 -8.11 19.58 5.24
CA ARG A 80 -6.87 20.19 5.72
C ARG A 80 -6.78 21.69 5.44
N GLN A 81 -7.43 22.19 4.39
CA GLN A 81 -7.50 23.63 4.12
C GLN A 81 -8.43 24.33 5.12
N CYS A 82 -9.62 23.76 5.39
CA CYS A 82 -10.54 24.31 6.39
C CYS A 82 -9.99 24.27 7.83
N GLN A 83 -9.08 23.34 8.16
CA GLN A 83 -8.46 23.28 9.49
C GLN A 83 -7.32 24.31 9.69
N LYS A 84 -6.92 25.02 8.64
CA LYS A 84 -5.87 26.05 8.69
C LYS A 84 -6.43 27.48 8.80
N GLU A 85 -7.75 27.62 8.78
CA GLU A 85 -8.50 28.87 9.01
C GLU A 85 -9.00 28.94 10.45
#